data_AF-A0A9D8S2I6-F1
#
_entry.id   AF-A0A9D8S2I6-F1
#
_cell.length_a   1.000
_cell.length_b   1.000
_cell.length_c   1.000
_cell.angle_alpha   90.00
_cell.angle_beta   90.00
_cell.angle_gamma   90.00
#
_symmetry.space_group_name_H-M   'P 1'
#
loop_
_entity.id
_entity.type
_entity.pdbx_description
1 polymer ?
#
loop_
_entity_poly.entity_id
_entity_poly.type
_entity_poly.pdbx_seq_one_letter_code
_entity_poly.pdbx_strand_id
1 'polypeptide(L)'
;MYYVQDEKKKIQLEVLCMSMSIPAKQLKPSDLNEQVGKLAGIKGIAPAALSQAEKAPALFCMPEIIIFSGVADKKLDEFLRSYKNLGLTPTKLKAVTTPRNISWTLYQLVKELMSEREKIEGTAKRLSDAKKERT
;
A
#
# COMPACT_ATOMS: atom_id res chain seq x y z
N MET A 1 -4.19 -5.69 3.68
CA MET A 1 -3.31 -5.28 4.81
C MET A 1 -3.16 -3.77 4.79
N TYR A 2 -2.94 -3.12 5.92
CA TYR A 2 -2.83 -1.67 5.97
C TYR A 2 -1.98 -1.17 7.14
N TYR A 3 -1.38 0.00 6.96
CA TYR A 3 -0.80 0.81 8.02
C TYR A 3 -1.41 2.21 7.90
N VAL A 4 -2.06 2.68 8.97
CA VAL A 4 -2.61 4.02 9.07
C VAL A 4 -2.27 4.55 10.46
N GLN A 5 -2.04 5.86 10.58
CA GLN A 5 -1.69 6.47 11.86
C GLN A 5 -2.94 6.94 12.61
N ASP A 6 -3.98 7.33 11.87
CA ASP A 6 -5.25 7.81 12.43
C ASP A 6 -6.15 6.62 12.88
N GLU A 7 -6.59 6.66 14.13
CA GLU A 7 -7.43 5.62 14.73
C GLU A 7 -8.87 5.62 14.18
N LYS A 8 -9.45 6.79 13.87
CA LYS A 8 -10.76 6.86 13.22
C LYS A 8 -10.69 6.24 11.84
N LYS A 9 -9.62 6.53 11.11
CA LYS A 9 -9.35 5.95 9.80
C LYS A 9 -9.19 4.44 9.86
N LYS A 10 -8.47 3.94 10.87
CA LYS A 10 -8.34 2.51 11.15
C LYS A 10 -9.71 1.86 11.34
N ILE A 11 -10.54 2.39 12.24
CA ILE A 11 -11.87 1.81 12.54
C ILE A 11 -12.74 1.79 11.29
N GLN A 12 -12.82 2.89 10.54
CA GLN A 12 -13.61 2.95 9.32
C GLN A 12 -13.12 1.98 8.25
N LEU A 13 -11.80 1.81 8.11
CA LEU A 13 -11.21 0.85 7.19
C LEU A 13 -11.55 -0.59 7.59
N GLU A 14 -11.48 -0.91 8.89
CA GLU A 14 -11.85 -2.22 9.43
C GLU A 14 -13.33 -2.51 9.18
N VAL A 15 -14.23 -1.57 9.49
CA VAL A 15 -15.68 -1.70 9.24
C VAL A 15 -15.95 -1.90 7.74
N LEU A 16 -15.27 -1.16 6.87
CA LEU A 16 -15.40 -1.33 5.42
C LEU A 16 -14.91 -2.71 4.94
N CYS A 17 -13.79 -3.18 5.49
CA CYS A 17 -13.28 -4.51 5.17
C CYS A 17 -14.26 -5.59 5.65
N MET A 18 -14.82 -5.43 6.85
CA MET A 18 -15.83 -6.35 7.39
C MET A 18 -17.10 -6.38 6.54
N SER A 19 -17.62 -5.23 6.11
CA SER A 19 -18.82 -5.16 5.27
C SER A 19 -18.62 -5.83 3.90
N MET A 20 -17.40 -5.76 3.36
CA MET A 20 -17.02 -6.40 2.10
C MET A 20 -16.49 -7.84 2.25
N SER A 21 -16.49 -8.39 3.47
CA SER A 21 -15.90 -9.69 3.79
C SER A 21 -14.45 -9.85 3.31
N ILE A 22 -13.67 -8.76 3.40
CA ILE A 22 -12.25 -8.72 3.07
C ILE A 22 -11.44 -8.86 4.36
N PRO A 23 -10.52 -9.82 4.47
CA PRO A 23 -9.66 -9.93 5.63
C PRO A 23 -8.71 -8.73 5.70
N ALA A 24 -8.87 -7.93 6.76
CA ALA A 24 -8.01 -6.80 7.05
C ALA A 24 -6.93 -7.23 8.04
N LYS A 25 -5.69 -6.82 7.80
CA LYS A 25 -4.56 -7.05 8.73
C LYS A 25 -3.78 -5.76 8.90
N GLN A 26 -3.69 -5.30 10.14
CA GLN A 26 -2.87 -4.16 10.51
C GLN A 26 -1.40 -4.55 10.43
N LEU A 27 -0.62 -3.72 9.75
CA LEU A 27 0.83 -3.82 9.65
C LEU A 27 1.48 -3.06 10.80
N LYS A 28 2.68 -3.49 11.19
CA LYS A 28 3.51 -2.82 12.18
C LYS A 28 4.85 -2.40 11.58
N PRO A 29 5.54 -1.40 12.13
CA PRO A 29 6.90 -1.07 11.72
C PRO A 29 7.88 -2.25 11.90
N SER A 30 7.60 -3.16 12.85
CA SER A 30 8.35 -4.41 13.02
C SER A 30 8.27 -5.34 11.78
N ASP A 31 7.21 -5.22 10.99
CA ASP A 31 6.96 -6.05 9.81
C ASP A 31 7.70 -5.53 8.55
N LEU A 32 8.42 -4.41 8.65
CA LEU A 32 9.15 -3.81 7.52
C LEU A 32 10.17 -4.76 6.87
N ASN A 33 10.80 -5.60 7.69
CA ASN A 33 11.79 -6.57 7.23
C ASN A 33 11.17 -7.93 6.84
N GLU A 34 9.84 -8.07 6.94
CA GLU A 34 9.12 -9.28 6.59
C GLU A 34 8.66 -9.22 5.11
N GLN A 35 8.57 -10.39 4.48
CA GLN A 35 8.12 -10.46 3.08
C GLN A 35 6.63 -10.16 2.95
N VAL A 36 6.27 -9.36 1.95
CA VAL A 36 4.88 -8.95 1.69
C VAL A 36 3.97 -10.16 1.52
N GLY A 37 4.41 -11.18 0.79
CA GLY A 37 3.54 -12.32 0.58
C GLY A 37 3.45 -13.26 1.80
N LYS A 38 4.47 -13.33 2.66
CA LYS A 38 4.35 -14.01 3.97
C LYS A 38 3.37 -13.27 4.87
N LEU A 39 3.43 -11.94 4.88
CA LEU A 39 2.46 -11.09 5.57
C LEU A 39 1.03 -11.34 5.06
N ALA A 40 0.87 -11.48 3.73
CA ALA A 40 -0.38 -11.79 3.05
C ALA A 40 -0.86 -13.25 3.22
N GLY A 41 -0.08 -14.12 3.86
CA GLY A 41 -0.45 -15.53 4.09
C GLY A 41 -0.30 -16.43 2.86
N ILE A 42 0.43 -15.98 1.83
CA ILE A 42 0.71 -16.78 0.63
C ILE A 42 1.80 -17.80 0.99
N LYS A 43 1.45 -19.09 0.89
CA LYS A 43 2.39 -20.20 1.14
C LYS A 43 3.27 -20.44 -0.09
N GLY A 44 4.51 -20.88 0.12
CA GLY A 44 5.43 -21.24 -0.96
C GLY A 44 6.22 -20.07 -1.56
N ILE A 45 6.28 -18.92 -0.87
CA ILE A 45 7.14 -17.82 -1.29
C ILE A 45 8.58 -18.19 -0.96
N ALA A 46 9.45 -18.10 -1.98
CA ALA A 46 10.88 -18.26 -1.80
C ALA A 46 11.36 -17.24 -0.75
N PRO A 47 12.12 -17.68 0.28
CA PRO A 47 12.73 -16.76 1.23
C PRO A 47 13.49 -15.70 0.45
N ALA A 48 13.31 -14.43 0.82
CA ALA A 48 14.11 -13.36 0.25
C ALA A 48 15.57 -13.76 0.48
N ALA A 49 16.36 -13.83 -0.60
CA ALA A 49 17.77 -14.12 -0.49
C ALA A 49 18.34 -13.17 0.58
N LEU A 50 18.97 -13.72 1.62
CA LEU A 50 19.46 -12.98 2.79
C LEU A 50 20.38 -11.80 2.40
N SER A 51 20.94 -11.82 1.18
CA SER A 51 21.75 -10.77 0.57
C SER A 51 20.97 -9.57 0.02
N GLN A 52 19.66 -9.67 -0.19
CA GLN A 52 18.79 -8.59 -0.70
C GLN A 52 17.83 -8.05 0.35
N ALA A 53 17.88 -8.55 1.59
CA ALA A 53 17.11 -8.03 2.71
C ALA A 53 17.71 -6.68 3.15
N GLU A 54 17.43 -5.63 2.36
CA GLU A 54 17.71 -4.25 2.72
C GLU A 54 16.93 -3.97 4.02
N LYS A 55 17.65 -3.92 5.15
CA LYS A 55 17.02 -3.66 6.45
C LYS A 55 16.50 -2.24 6.45
N ALA A 56 15.26 -2.07 6.91
CA ALA A 56 14.71 -0.74 7.12
C ALA A 56 15.63 0.04 8.09
N PRO A 57 16.01 1.29 7.77
CA PRO A 57 16.75 2.14 8.68
C PRO A 57 16.04 2.23 10.04
N ALA A 58 16.79 2.31 11.15
CA ALA A 58 16.19 2.44 12.48
C ALA A 58 15.31 3.69 12.63
N LEU A 59 15.56 4.73 11.82
CA LEU A 59 14.81 5.99 11.75
C LEU A 59 13.74 6.01 10.65
N PHE A 60 13.46 4.87 9.99
CA PHE A 60 12.47 4.84 8.93
C PHE A 60 11.06 4.97 9.50
N CYS A 61 10.43 6.12 9.25
CA CYS A 61 9.03 6.33 9.58
C CYS A 61 8.14 5.68 8.53
N MET A 62 7.37 4.66 8.94
CA MET A 62 6.46 3.98 8.03
C MET A 62 5.33 4.94 7.61
N PRO A 63 5.16 5.24 6.31
CA PRO A 63 4.05 6.05 5.82
C PRO A 63 2.75 5.26 5.79
N GLU A 64 1.62 5.96 5.75
CA GLU A 64 0.32 5.33 5.56
C GLU A 64 0.25 4.57 4.23
N ILE A 65 0.00 3.27 4.29
CA ILE A 65 -0.02 2.38 3.13
C ILE A 65 -1.15 1.37 3.23
N ILE A 66 -1.81 1.10 2.10
CA ILE A 66 -2.78 0.00 1.96
C ILE A 66 -2.28 -0.98 0.90
N ILE A 67 -2.21 -2.25 1.26
CA ILE A 67 -1.76 -3.34 0.39
C ILE A 67 -2.90 -4.32 0.20
N PHE A 68 -3.35 -4.46 -1.05
CA PHE A 68 -4.39 -5.40 -1.46
C PHE A 68 -3.74 -6.70 -1.93
N SER A 69 -4.18 -7.84 -1.39
CA SER A 69 -3.68 -9.15 -1.78
C SER A 69 -4.82 -10.07 -2.16
N GLY A 70 -4.73 -10.69 -3.34
CA GLY A 70 -5.74 -11.62 -3.83
C GLY A 70 -7.14 -11.02 -3.99
N VAL A 71 -7.24 -9.70 -4.15
CA VAL A 71 -8.51 -8.99 -4.35
C VAL A 71 -8.76 -8.86 -5.84
N ALA A 72 -9.93 -9.31 -6.31
CA ALA A 72 -10.34 -9.13 -7.71
C ALA A 72 -10.55 -7.64 -8.03
N ASP A 73 -10.21 -7.21 -9.25
CA ASP A 73 -10.29 -5.80 -9.66
C ASP A 73 -11.67 -5.17 -9.40
N LYS A 74 -12.77 -5.90 -9.68
CA LYS A 74 -14.13 -5.43 -9.39
C LYS A 74 -14.36 -5.10 -7.91
N LYS A 75 -13.87 -5.97 -7.01
CA LYS A 75 -13.97 -5.76 -5.55
C LYS A 75 -13.04 -4.63 -5.10
N LEU A 76 -11.87 -4.52 -5.70
CA LEU A 76 -10.93 -3.43 -5.43
C LEU A 76 -11.54 -2.08 -5.80
N ASP A 77 -12.18 -1.97 -6.96
CA ASP A 77 -12.87 -0.75 -7.40
C ASP A 77 -14.02 -0.40 -6.44
N GLU A 78 -14.82 -1.38 -6.04
CA GLU A 78 -15.90 -1.19 -5.07
C GLU A 78 -15.37 -0.71 -3.72
N PHE A 79 -14.30 -1.34 -3.23
CA PHE A 79 -13.61 -0.92 -2.01
C PHE A 79 -13.11 0.52 -2.11
N LEU A 80 -12.45 0.89 -3.22
CA LEU A 80 -11.93 2.24 -3.41
C LEU A 80 -13.04 3.28 -3.50
N ARG A 81 -14.19 2.94 -4.10
CA ARG A 81 -15.37 3.81 -4.14
C ARG A 81 -15.93 4.04 -2.74
N SER A 82 -16.15 2.98 -1.97
CA SER A 82 -16.66 3.08 -0.60
C SER A 82 -15.67 3.80 0.31
N TYR A 83 -14.37 3.52 0.16
CA TYR A 83 -13.31 4.23 0.85
C TYR A 83 -13.34 5.74 0.58
N LYS A 84 -13.57 6.14 -0.68
CA LYS A 84 -13.75 7.55 -1.05
C LYS A 84 -15.03 8.14 -0.46
N ASN A 85 -16.10 7.36 -0.41
CA ASN A 85 -17.40 7.79 0.12
C ASN A 85 -17.39 7.98 1.65
N LEU A 86 -16.52 7.27 2.37
CA LEU A 86 -16.32 7.44 3.81
C LEU A 86 -15.68 8.80 4.18
N GLY A 87 -15.24 9.60 3.20
CA GLY A 87 -14.61 10.89 3.44
C GLY A 87 -13.22 10.78 4.09
N LEU A 88 -12.62 9.60 4.07
CA LEU A 88 -11.29 9.36 4.61
C LEU A 88 -10.24 10.14 3.82
N THR A 89 -9.20 10.59 4.52
CA THR A 89 -8.04 11.18 3.88
C THR A 89 -7.48 10.18 2.85
N PRO A 90 -7.30 10.59 1.57
CA PRO A 90 -6.79 9.68 0.57
C PRO A 90 -5.42 9.15 1.00
N THR A 91 -5.31 7.83 1.20
CA THR A 91 -4.01 7.22 1.51
C THR A 91 -3.12 7.35 0.28
N LYS A 92 -1.98 8.01 0.43
CA LYS A 92 -1.07 8.29 -0.69
C LYS A 92 -0.45 7.01 -1.25
N LEU A 93 -0.17 6.02 -0.40
CA LEU A 93 0.44 4.76 -0.84
C LEU A 93 -0.61 3.65 -0.88
N LYS A 94 -0.82 3.08 -2.07
CA LYS A 94 -1.66 1.92 -2.26
C LYS A 94 -1.00 0.99 -3.27
N ALA A 95 -1.00 -0.31 -2.98
CA ALA A 95 -0.41 -1.33 -3.84
C ALA A 95 -1.33 -2.54 -3.93
N VAL A 96 -1.28 -3.21 -5.08
CA VAL A 96 -1.81 -4.57 -5.25
C VAL A 96 -0.61 -5.51 -5.26
N THR A 97 -0.69 -6.63 -4.54
CA THR A 97 0.37 -7.64 -4.54
C THR A 97 0.44 -8.29 -5.91
N THR A 98 1.59 -8.17 -6.57
CA THR A 98 1.90 -8.88 -7.82
C THR A 98 2.88 -10.02 -7.53
N PRO A 99 3.02 -11.00 -8.42
CA PRO A 99 4.02 -12.08 -8.28
C PRO A 99 5.46 -11.58 -8.09
N ARG A 100 5.75 -10.36 -8.56
CA ARG A 100 7.04 -9.69 -8.31
C ARG A 100 7.13 -9.17 -6.88
N ASN A 101 6.09 -8.46 -6.42
CA ASN A 101 6.10 -7.75 -5.14
C ASN A 101 5.93 -8.68 -3.92
N ILE A 102 5.39 -9.89 -4.09
CA ILE A 102 5.26 -10.86 -2.98
C ILE A 102 6.61 -11.35 -2.44
N SER A 103 7.65 -11.32 -3.29
CA SER A 103 9.02 -11.71 -2.92
C SER A 103 9.76 -10.62 -2.15
N TRP A 104 9.29 -9.37 -2.27
CA TRP A 104 9.93 -8.19 -1.69
C TRP A 104 9.62 -8.06 -0.21
N THR A 105 10.53 -7.40 0.52
CA THR A 105 10.25 -6.95 1.88
C THR A 105 9.25 -5.80 1.86
N LEU A 106 8.50 -5.63 2.94
CA LEU A 106 7.57 -4.51 3.09
C LEU A 106 8.30 -3.16 2.93
N TYR A 107 9.52 -3.03 3.43
CA TYR A 107 10.37 -1.86 3.23
C TYR A 107 10.64 -1.57 1.75
N GLN A 108 11.06 -2.57 0.97
CA GLN A 108 11.31 -2.40 -0.47
C GLN A 108 10.05 -1.97 -1.21
N LEU A 109 8.92 -2.60 -0.91
CA LEU A 109 7.64 -2.24 -1.53
C LEU A 109 7.25 -0.79 -1.22
N VAL A 110 7.40 -0.36 0.03
CA VAL A 110 7.10 1.02 0.44
C VAL A 110 8.03 2.01 -0.26
N LYS A 111 9.34 1.73 -0.31
CA LYS A 111 10.34 2.57 -0.96
C LYS A 111 10.04 2.75 -2.46
N GLU A 112 9.72 1.67 -3.16
CA GLU A 112 9.32 1.74 -4.57
C GLU A 112 8.02 2.50 -4.77
N LEU A 113 7.00 2.26 -3.95
CA LEU A 113 5.73 3.00 -4.04
C LEU A 113 5.92 4.50 -3.81
N MET A 114 6.80 4.89 -2.88
CA MET A 114 7.14 6.29 -2.67
C MET A 114 7.82 6.87 -3.91
N SER A 115 8.83 6.17 -4.47
CA SER A 115 9.52 6.62 -5.67
C SER A 115 8.60 6.72 -6.90
N GLU A 116 7.71 5.75 -7.10
CA GLU A 116 6.70 5.80 -8.16
C GLU A 116 5.75 6.98 -7.97
N ARG A 117 5.32 7.25 -6.73
CA ARG A 117 4.43 8.38 -6.44
C ARG A 117 5.11 9.73 -6.67
N GLU A 118 6.38 9.87 -6.34
CA GLU A 118 7.13 11.09 -6.66
C GLU A 118 7.21 11.31 -8.18
N LYS A 119 7.43 10.25 -8.96
CA LYS A 119 7.46 10.32 -10.43
C LYS A 119 6.09 10.65 -11.02
N ILE A 120 5.02 10.03 -10.51
CA ILE A 120 3.64 10.27 -10.95
C ILE A 120 3.19 11.68 -10.56
N GLU A 121 3.47 12.13 -9.34
CA GLU A 121 3.14 13.47 -8.86
C GLU A 121 3.91 14.53 -9.66
N GLY A 122 5.19 14.30 -9.96
CA GLY A 122 5.97 15.15 -10.85
C GLY A 122 5.43 15.21 -12.28
N THR A 123 4.87 14.10 -12.79
CA THR A 123 4.29 14.02 -14.14
C THR A 123 2.89 14.65 -14.19
N ALA A 124 2.07 14.42 -13.16
CA ALA A 124 0.74 15.01 -13.03
C ALA A 124 0.82 16.54 -12.92
N LYS A 125 1.82 17.05 -12.18
CA LYS A 125 2.09 18.50 -12.06
C LYS A 125 2.48 19.11 -13.40
N ARG A 126 3.36 18.45 -14.16
CA ARG A 126 3.74 18.86 -15.52
C ARG A 126 2.56 18.87 -16.50
N LEU A 127 1.64 17.92 -16.39
CA LEU A 127 0.43 17.86 -17.23
C LEU A 127 -0.59 18.94 -16.88
N SER A 128 -0.73 19.31 -15.59
CA SER A 128 -1.59 20.42 -15.18
C SER A 128 -1.02 21.78 -15.58
N ASP A 129 0.30 21.96 -15.49
CA ASP A 129 0.97 23.20 -15.88
C ASP A 129 0.94 23.40 -17.40
N ALA A 130 1.21 22.34 -18.18
CA ALA A 130 1.13 22.38 -19.65
C ALA A 130 -0.28 22.61 -20.20
N LYS A 131 -1.34 22.32 -19.43
CA LYS A 131 -2.73 22.61 -19.81
C LYS A 131 -3.14 24.04 -19.46
N LYS A 132 -2.46 24.67 -18.50
CA LYS A 132 -2.70 26.05 -18.08
C LYS A 132 -2.01 27.09 -18.99
N GLU A 133 -0.93 26.70 -19.66
CA GLU A 133 -0.24 27.53 -20.66
C GLU A 133 -0.88 27.50 -22.07
N ARG A 134 -1.94 26.70 -22.28
CA ARG A 134 -2.68 26.61 -23.55
C ARG A 134 -4.10 27.21 -23.51
N THR A 135 -4.45 27.92 -22.44
CA THR A 135 -5.70 28.69 -22.32
C THR A 135 -5.35 30.15 -22.12
#